data_AF-A0A814K8E7-F1
#
_entry.id   AF-A0A814K8E7-F1
#
_cell.length_a   1.000
_cell.length_b   1.000
_cell.length_c   1.000
_cell.angle_alpha   90.00
_cell.angle_beta   90.00
_cell.angle_gamma   90.00
#
_symmetry.space_group_name_H-M   'P 1'
#
loop_
_entity.id
_entity.type
_entity.pdbx_description
1 polymer ?
#
loop_
_entity_poly.entity_id
_entity_poly.type
_entity_poly.pdbx_seq_one_letter_code
_entity_poly.pdbx_strand_id
1 'polypeptide(L)'
;MKTFDLNRPINGADDLSDGVIIAMSLKNIDANHFNDTWLQKITINEKDNYRIKILGQPIVNFQMPDVYMIAESANEVELSRLLQLVLGCAVNCERKRCYIEHIRSMEESVQHILMNAIQELMNQEYQMIKERHPEIEDQLKHVLEELNHTIKVKDEIENHCHELDRQIAVLQNDNLDLIQEVACLNERIQQYERAKNAEEASYICFNNLQQQRIQSQQDEISELEITLQDYRAKLDILHDENKELFKKVDS
;
A
#
# COMPACT_ATOMS: atom_id res chain seq x y z
N MET A 1 27.86 -0.37 49.74
CA MET A 1 26.53 -0.68 50.32
C MET A 1 26.37 -0.13 51.73
N LYS A 2 27.18 -0.53 52.71
CA LYS A 2 27.12 0.00 54.09
C LYS A 2 27.36 1.52 54.23
N THR A 3 27.88 2.15 53.19
CA THR A 3 28.17 3.59 53.11
C THR A 3 27.05 4.41 52.51
N PHE A 4 26.01 3.77 51.96
CA PHE A 4 24.79 4.47 51.58
C PHE A 4 23.89 4.58 52.81
N ASP A 5 23.34 5.76 53.07
CA ASP A 5 22.38 6.02 54.15
C ASP A 5 21.05 5.31 53.86
N LEU A 6 21.03 4.01 54.12
CA LEU A 6 19.91 3.12 53.84
C LEU A 6 19.17 2.84 55.16
N ASN A 7 17.83 2.93 55.13
CA ASN A 7 16.96 2.75 56.31
C ASN A 7 16.90 1.31 56.86
N ARG A 8 17.86 0.44 56.51
CA ARG A 8 17.92 -0.96 56.92
C ARG A 8 19.37 -1.39 57.19
N PRO A 9 19.66 -2.07 58.32
CA PRO A 9 21.00 -2.58 58.60
C PRO A 9 21.39 -3.72 57.64
N ILE A 10 22.66 -3.78 57.25
CA ILE A 10 23.20 -4.81 56.35
C ILE A 10 24.22 -5.65 57.14
N ASN A 11 23.86 -6.89 57.46
CA ASN A 11 24.68 -7.82 58.23
C ASN A 11 25.20 -9.00 57.40
N GLY A 12 24.51 -9.38 56.33
CA GLY A 12 24.92 -10.47 55.43
C GLY A 12 24.34 -10.39 54.02
N ALA A 13 24.64 -11.40 53.19
CA ALA A 13 24.13 -11.51 51.82
C ALA A 13 22.59 -11.60 51.76
N ASP A 14 21.97 -12.21 52.77
CA ASP A 14 20.51 -12.33 52.93
C ASP A 14 19.80 -10.96 53.03
N ASP A 15 20.47 -9.92 53.54
CA ASP A 15 19.88 -8.59 53.64
C ASP A 15 19.85 -7.86 52.29
N LEU A 16 20.62 -8.34 51.32
CA LEU A 16 20.75 -7.78 49.98
C LEU A 16 20.02 -8.61 48.91
N SER A 17 19.61 -9.84 49.24
CA SER A 17 19.02 -10.80 48.31
C SER A 17 17.62 -10.38 47.82
N ASP A 18 16.90 -9.57 48.58
CA ASP A 18 15.59 -9.04 48.20
C ASP A 18 15.66 -7.93 47.13
N GLY A 19 16.87 -7.46 46.80
CA GLY A 19 17.13 -6.46 45.76
C GLY A 19 16.70 -5.03 46.11
N VAL A 20 15.99 -4.81 47.23
CA VAL A 20 15.46 -3.49 47.61
C VAL A 20 16.58 -2.52 47.93
N ILE A 21 17.55 -2.98 48.73
CA ILE A 21 18.71 -2.18 49.12
C ILE A 21 19.55 -1.79 47.89
N ILE A 22 19.73 -2.74 46.96
CA ILE A 22 20.50 -2.53 45.74
C ILE A 22 19.81 -1.48 44.87
N ALA A 23 18.50 -1.56 44.73
CA ALA A 23 17.72 -0.60 43.96
C ALA A 23 17.70 0.80 44.57
N MET A 24 17.54 0.91 45.90
CA MET A 24 17.66 2.20 46.59
C MET A 24 19.04 2.82 46.39
N SER A 25 20.09 1.99 46.41
CA SER A 25 21.46 2.44 46.13
C SER A 25 21.60 2.96 44.70
N LEU A 26 21.00 2.30 43.71
CA LEU A 26 21.00 2.76 42.31
C LEU A 26 20.27 4.10 42.13
N LYS A 27 19.11 4.31 42.78
CA LYS A 27 18.46 5.62 42.85
C LYS A 27 19.37 6.69 43.46
N ASN A 28 20.06 6.34 44.55
CA ASN A 28 21.00 7.26 45.19
C ASN A 28 22.21 7.57 44.31
N ILE A 29 22.59 6.70 43.39
CA ILE A 29 23.68 6.92 42.42
C ILE A 29 23.21 7.85 41.31
N ASP A 30 22.09 7.52 40.65
CA ASP A 30 21.54 8.27 39.53
C ASP A 30 20.01 8.30 39.59
N ALA A 31 19.47 9.36 40.19
CA ALA A 31 18.02 9.56 40.33
C ALA A 31 17.33 9.92 39.01
N ASN A 32 18.07 10.35 37.98
CA ASN A 32 17.52 10.65 36.67
C ASN A 32 17.19 9.35 35.93
N HIS A 33 18.08 8.37 36.02
CA HIS A 33 17.89 7.05 35.42
C HIS A 33 17.02 6.12 36.29
N PHE A 34 17.24 6.11 37.61
CA PHE A 34 16.57 5.25 38.58
C PHE A 34 15.61 6.06 39.45
N ASN A 35 14.47 6.46 38.88
CA ASN A 35 13.49 7.34 39.55
C ASN A 35 12.47 6.60 40.45
N ASP A 36 11.59 7.34 41.11
CA ASP A 36 10.55 6.78 41.99
C ASP A 36 9.59 5.81 41.29
N THR A 37 9.22 6.11 40.04
CA THR A 37 8.39 5.24 39.21
C THR A 37 9.08 3.90 38.89
N TRP A 38 10.40 3.92 38.80
CA TRP A 38 11.22 2.73 38.62
C TRP A 38 11.32 1.90 39.90
N LEU A 39 11.56 2.54 41.06
CA LEU A 39 11.60 1.87 42.36
C LEU A 39 10.28 1.21 42.73
N GLN A 40 9.13 1.83 42.41
CA GLN A 40 7.81 1.26 42.69
C GLN A 40 7.56 -0.08 41.99
N LYS A 41 8.34 -0.42 40.96
CA LYS A 41 8.25 -1.69 40.24
C LYS A 41 8.98 -2.84 40.96
N ILE A 42 9.65 -2.57 42.07
CA ILE A 42 10.39 -3.55 42.87
C ILE A 42 9.56 -3.86 44.11
N THR A 43 8.85 -5.00 44.08
CA THR A 43 7.88 -5.39 45.11
C THR A 43 8.42 -6.52 45.98
N ILE A 44 8.35 -6.38 47.30
CA ILE A 44 8.97 -7.29 48.29
C ILE A 44 8.34 -8.69 48.32
N ASN A 45 7.13 -8.88 47.78
CA ASN A 45 6.27 -10.04 48.08
C ASN A 45 5.91 -10.96 46.91
N GLU A 46 6.55 -10.83 45.75
CA GLU A 46 6.39 -11.82 44.69
C GLU A 46 7.72 -12.56 44.55
N LYS A 47 7.69 -13.89 44.58
CA LYS A 47 8.82 -14.81 44.29
C LYS A 47 9.38 -14.64 42.85
N ASP A 48 9.04 -13.54 42.21
CA ASP A 48 9.13 -13.17 40.82
C ASP A 48 9.69 -11.74 40.67
N ASN A 49 10.57 -11.32 41.59
CA ASN A 49 11.45 -10.16 41.37
C ASN A 49 12.54 -10.45 40.31
N TYR A 50 12.20 -11.16 39.23
CA TYR A 50 13.02 -11.34 38.02
C TYR A 50 13.24 -10.03 37.23
N ARG A 51 12.85 -8.88 37.81
CA ARG A 51 12.84 -7.57 37.15
C ARG A 51 14.07 -6.74 37.41
N ILE A 52 15.16 -7.28 37.98
CA ILE A 52 16.52 -6.74 37.77
C ILE A 52 16.99 -6.99 36.31
N LYS A 53 16.07 -6.89 35.35
CA LYS A 53 16.32 -6.76 33.90
C LYS A 53 16.67 -5.33 33.51
N ILE A 54 16.78 -4.41 34.47
CA ILE A 54 17.09 -3.00 34.17
C ILE A 54 18.55 -2.80 33.74
N LEU A 55 19.44 -3.74 34.04
CA LEU A 55 20.78 -3.79 33.43
C LEU A 55 20.78 -4.56 32.08
N GLY A 56 19.60 -4.99 31.62
CA GLY A 56 19.38 -5.93 30.52
C GLY A 56 19.48 -5.32 29.12
N GLN A 57 20.61 -4.70 28.80
CA GLN A 57 21.15 -4.95 27.46
C GLN A 57 21.96 -6.24 27.55
N PRO A 58 21.75 -7.23 26.67
CA PRO A 58 22.61 -8.41 26.63
C PRO A 58 24.02 -7.96 26.24
N ILE A 59 24.85 -7.68 27.24
CA ILE A 59 26.29 -7.53 27.06
C ILE A 59 26.80 -8.96 26.87
N VAL A 60 26.81 -9.42 25.62
CA VAL A 60 27.44 -10.69 25.24
C VAL A 60 28.89 -10.65 25.72
N ASN A 61 29.29 -11.61 26.55
CA ASN A 61 30.56 -11.74 27.31
C ASN A 61 30.67 -11.00 28.66
N PHE A 62 29.60 -10.39 29.18
CA PHE A 62 29.51 -10.10 30.62
C PHE A 62 28.77 -11.24 31.31
N GLN A 63 29.36 -11.87 32.33
CA GLN A 63 28.63 -12.85 33.15
C GLN A 63 27.60 -12.10 33.99
N MET A 64 26.41 -11.90 33.41
CA MET A 64 25.29 -11.25 34.08
C MET A 64 25.00 -12.02 35.38
N PRO A 65 24.91 -11.35 36.53
CA PRO A 65 24.65 -12.01 37.79
C PRO A 65 23.35 -12.81 37.70
N ASP A 66 23.37 -14.06 38.16
CA ASP A 66 22.18 -14.87 38.22
C ASP A 66 21.28 -14.40 39.37
N VAL A 67 20.30 -13.55 39.02
CA VAL A 67 19.35 -12.95 39.95
C VAL A 67 18.50 -14.01 40.66
N TYR A 68 18.25 -15.16 40.02
CA TYR A 68 17.49 -16.24 40.63
C TYR A 68 18.29 -16.89 41.77
N MET A 69 19.57 -17.16 41.56
CA MET A 69 20.47 -17.68 42.59
C MET A 69 20.64 -16.72 43.77
N ILE A 70 20.66 -15.41 43.51
CA ILE A 70 20.69 -14.36 44.56
C ILE A 70 19.41 -14.42 45.39
N ALA A 71 18.24 -14.48 44.76
CA ALA A 71 16.96 -14.43 45.46
C ALA A 71 16.63 -15.71 46.24
N GLU A 72 17.01 -16.89 45.72
CA GLU A 72 16.67 -18.18 46.36
C GLU A 72 17.69 -18.61 47.42
N SER A 73 18.98 -18.39 47.16
CA SER A 73 20.07 -18.97 47.97
C SER A 73 21.02 -17.94 48.56
N ALA A 74 20.75 -16.65 48.39
CA ALA A 74 21.64 -15.55 48.77
C ALA A 74 23.10 -15.79 48.34
N ASN A 75 23.28 -16.32 47.13
CA ASN A 75 24.58 -16.72 46.62
C ASN A 75 25.56 -15.54 46.59
N GLU A 76 26.63 -15.62 47.38
CA GLU A 76 27.60 -14.53 47.54
C GLU A 76 28.35 -14.18 46.25
N VAL A 77 28.58 -15.15 45.36
CA VAL A 77 29.32 -14.95 44.11
C VAL A 77 28.47 -14.14 43.13
N GLU A 78 27.22 -14.54 42.92
CA GLU A 78 26.29 -13.83 42.04
C GLU A 78 25.93 -12.45 42.60
N LEU A 79 25.77 -12.35 43.93
CA LEU A 79 25.57 -11.08 44.60
C LEU A 79 26.79 -10.16 44.42
N SER A 80 28.02 -10.68 44.54
CA SER A 80 29.24 -9.91 44.31
C SER A 80 29.32 -9.35 42.90
N ARG A 81 28.94 -10.13 41.88
CA ARG A 81 28.84 -9.64 40.49
C ARG A 81 27.80 -8.53 40.33
N LEU A 82 26.65 -8.66 40.99
CA LEU A 82 25.64 -7.60 40.99
C LEU A 82 26.13 -6.31 41.67
N LEU A 83 26.85 -6.45 42.79
CA LEU A 83 27.46 -5.31 43.49
C LEU A 83 28.58 -4.65 42.67
N GLN A 84 29.35 -5.42 41.90
CA GLN A 84 30.35 -4.91 40.97
C GLN A 84 29.71 -4.05 39.87
N LEU A 85 28.56 -4.46 39.33
CA LEU A 85 27.80 -3.62 38.39
C LEU A 85 27.32 -2.30 39.03
N VAL A 86 26.80 -2.36 40.26
CA VAL A 86 26.38 -1.15 40.99
C VAL A 86 27.57 -0.22 41.25
N LEU A 87 28.75 -0.79 41.55
CA LEU A 87 30.00 -0.02 41.65
C LEU A 87 30.37 0.62 40.31
N GLY A 88 30.26 -0.12 39.20
CA GLY A 88 30.43 0.38 37.84
C GLY A 88 29.53 1.59 37.55
N CYS A 89 28.24 1.51 37.90
CA CYS A 89 27.32 2.63 37.81
C CYS A 89 27.77 3.81 38.68
N ALA A 90 28.21 3.57 39.92
CA ALA A 90 28.67 4.63 40.82
C ALA A 90 29.91 5.38 40.30
N VAL A 91 30.87 4.67 39.70
CA VAL A 91 32.09 5.29 39.16
C VAL A 91 31.92 5.89 37.76
N ASN A 92 30.83 5.57 37.06
CA ASN A 92 30.53 6.13 35.74
C ASN A 92 29.36 7.14 35.75
N CYS A 93 28.73 7.41 36.89
CA CYS A 93 27.67 8.40 37.00
C CYS A 93 28.18 9.85 36.94
N GLU A 94 27.27 10.82 36.84
CA GLU A 94 27.59 12.26 36.84
C GLU A 94 28.37 12.69 38.10
N ARG A 95 28.06 12.09 39.25
CA ARG A 95 28.71 12.35 40.55
C ARG A 95 29.90 11.43 40.84
N LYS A 96 30.50 10.82 39.81
CA LYS A 96 31.63 9.88 39.95
C LYS A 96 32.79 10.40 40.81
N ARG A 97 33.07 11.71 40.80
CA ARG A 97 34.15 12.29 41.61
C ARG A 97 33.95 12.06 43.11
N CYS A 98 32.73 12.25 43.62
CA CYS A 98 32.42 12.02 45.03
C CYS A 98 32.58 10.54 45.40
N TYR A 99 32.17 9.61 44.53
CA TYR A 99 32.32 8.17 44.76
C TYR A 99 33.79 7.74 44.71
N ILE A 100 34.58 8.24 43.76
CA ILE A 100 36.03 7.96 43.67
C ILE A 100 36.77 8.52 44.89
N GLU A 101 36.46 9.74 45.31
CA GLU A 101 37.04 10.36 46.52
C GLU A 101 36.67 9.58 47.78
N HIS A 102 35.43 9.10 47.86
CA HIS A 102 34.99 8.27 48.97
C HIS A 102 35.75 6.94 49.02
N ILE A 103 35.95 6.27 47.88
CA ILE A 103 36.79 5.06 47.80
C ILE A 103 38.21 5.37 48.32
N ARG A 104 38.82 6.49 47.92
CA ARG A 104 40.15 6.91 48.39
C ARG A 104 40.26 7.17 49.90
N SER A 105 39.15 7.39 50.58
CA SER A 105 39.11 7.59 52.04
C SER A 105 38.96 6.29 52.84
N MET A 106 38.69 5.16 52.17
CA MET A 106 38.54 3.85 52.79
C MET A 106 39.90 3.20 53.15
N GLU A 107 39.87 2.07 53.84
CA GLU A 107 41.06 1.26 54.11
C GLU A 107 41.70 0.74 52.81
N GLU A 108 43.03 0.69 52.75
CA GLU A 108 43.82 0.27 51.59
C GLU A 108 43.41 -1.12 51.07
N SER A 109 43.13 -2.06 51.97
CA SER A 109 42.65 -3.41 51.63
C SER A 109 41.34 -3.38 50.82
N VAL A 110 40.40 -2.51 51.20
CA VAL A 110 39.12 -2.32 50.51
C VAL A 110 39.30 -1.56 49.20
N GLN A 111 40.18 -0.54 49.19
CA GLN A 111 40.49 0.21 47.97
C GLN A 111 41.01 -0.69 46.86
N HIS A 112 41.92 -1.62 47.18
CA HIS A 112 42.47 -2.56 46.20
C HIS A 112 41.40 -3.49 45.60
N ILE A 113 40.48 -3.99 46.43
CA ILE A 113 39.38 -4.84 45.96
C ILE A 113 38.47 -4.06 45.00
N LEU A 114 38.09 -2.84 45.37
CA LEU A 114 37.24 -1.99 44.52
C LEU A 114 37.94 -1.57 43.23
N MET A 115 39.24 -1.26 43.29
CA MET A 115 40.04 -0.91 42.11
C MET A 115 40.12 -2.08 41.12
N ASN A 116 40.38 -3.29 41.61
CA ASN A 116 40.42 -4.49 40.77
C ASN A 116 39.05 -4.73 40.12
N ALA A 117 37.96 -4.58 40.87
CA ALA A 117 36.61 -4.72 40.35
C ALA A 117 36.26 -3.68 39.27
N ILE A 118 36.74 -2.43 39.40
CA ILE A 118 36.57 -1.37 38.40
C ILE A 118 37.44 -1.64 37.15
N GLN A 119 38.69 -2.07 37.33
CA GLN A 119 39.59 -2.38 36.23
C GLN A 119 39.11 -3.56 35.39
N GLU A 120 38.55 -4.59 36.03
CA GLU A 120 37.94 -5.72 35.35
C GLU A 120 36.77 -5.28 34.44
N LEU A 121 35.94 -4.35 34.90
CA LEU A 121 34.84 -3.78 34.11
C LEU A 121 35.35 -2.99 32.88
N MET A 122 36.34 -2.12 33.07
CA MET A 122 36.85 -1.26 31.98
C MET A 122 37.64 -2.03 30.91
N ASN A 123 38.40 -3.06 31.31
CA ASN A 123 39.17 -3.87 30.36
C ASN A 123 38.28 -4.75 29.48
N GLN A 124 37.15 -5.24 30.00
CA GLN A 124 36.18 -6.00 29.23
C GLN A 124 35.46 -5.11 28.20
N GLU A 125 35.07 -3.90 28.58
CA GLU A 125 34.42 -2.93 27.67
C GLU A 125 35.32 -2.54 26.49
N TYR A 126 36.62 -2.34 26.73
CA TYR A 126 37.58 -1.97 25.68
C TYR A 126 37.82 -3.07 24.64
N GLN A 127 37.89 -4.34 25.05
CA GLN A 127 38.05 -5.45 24.10
C GLN A 127 36.80 -5.65 23.23
N MET A 128 35.61 -5.43 23.80
CA MET A 128 34.34 -5.52 23.08
C MET A 128 34.22 -4.50 21.96
N ILE A 129 34.59 -3.24 22.23
CA ILE A 129 34.52 -2.17 21.23
C ILE A 129 35.49 -2.48 20.08
N LYS A 130 36.68 -3.00 20.40
CA LYS A 130 37.71 -3.32 19.41
C LYS A 130 37.31 -4.48 18.49
N GLU A 131 36.63 -5.49 19.01
CA GLU A 131 36.16 -6.64 18.22
C GLU A 131 34.91 -6.31 17.40
N ARG A 132 33.98 -5.49 17.91
CA ARG A 132 32.73 -5.14 17.22
C ARG A 132 32.87 -4.06 16.15
N HIS A 133 33.81 -3.13 16.29
CA HIS A 133 33.96 -2.02 15.34
C HIS A 133 34.14 -2.48 13.88
N PRO A 134 35.06 -3.41 13.55
CA PRO A 134 35.24 -3.84 12.16
C PRO A 134 34.04 -4.62 11.62
N GLU A 135 33.35 -5.41 12.45
CA GLU A 135 32.16 -6.17 12.03
C GLU A 135 30.99 -5.24 11.68
N ILE A 136 30.79 -4.17 12.45
CA ILE A 136 29.76 -3.15 12.19
C ILE A 136 30.09 -2.36 10.92
N GLU A 137 31.36 -2.04 10.68
CA GLU A 137 31.80 -1.36 9.45
C GLU A 137 31.55 -2.20 8.20
N ASP A 138 31.85 -3.51 8.25
CA ASP A 138 31.60 -4.43 7.15
C ASP A 138 30.09 -4.61 6.89
N GLN A 139 29.27 -4.73 7.94
CA GLN A 139 27.81 -4.78 7.81
C GLN A 139 27.25 -3.50 7.21
N LEU A 140 27.73 -2.33 7.65
CA LEU A 140 27.32 -1.03 7.11
C LEU A 140 27.65 -0.92 5.62
N LYS A 141 28.86 -1.35 5.23
CA LYS A 141 29.28 -1.36 3.84
C LYS A 141 28.39 -2.27 2.99
N HIS A 142 28.07 -3.46 3.49
CA HIS A 142 27.18 -4.38 2.79
C HIS A 142 25.78 -3.78 2.57
N VAL A 143 25.19 -3.19 3.62
CA VAL A 143 23.88 -2.52 3.52
C VAL A 143 23.90 -1.35 2.52
N LEU A 144 24.99 -0.58 2.47
CA LEU A 144 25.15 0.50 1.49
C LEU A 144 25.25 -0.03 0.05
N GLU A 145 25.92 -1.16 -0.15
CA GLU A 145 26.00 -1.82 -1.47
C GLU A 145 24.63 -2.34 -1.91
N GLU A 146 23.88 -3.00 -1.03
CA GLU A 146 22.51 -3.47 -1.29
C GLU A 146 21.55 -2.32 -1.57
N LEU A 147 21.65 -1.22 -0.82
CA LEU A 147 20.85 -0.02 -1.04
C LEU A 147 21.13 0.58 -2.43
N ASN A 148 22.40 0.72 -2.80
CA ASN A 148 22.79 1.22 -4.12
C ASN A 148 22.31 0.30 -5.25
N HIS A 149 22.38 -1.03 -5.05
CA HIS A 149 21.84 -1.99 -6.01
C HIS A 149 20.32 -1.82 -6.17
N THR A 150 19.61 -1.70 -5.06
CA THR A 150 18.15 -1.50 -5.03
C THR A 150 17.74 -0.21 -5.74
N ILE A 151 18.48 0.89 -5.54
CA ILE A 151 18.24 2.17 -6.24
C ILE A 151 18.37 1.99 -7.76
N LYS A 152 19.41 1.30 -8.23
CA LYS A 152 19.58 1.05 -9.68
C LYS A 152 18.43 0.25 -10.27
N VAL A 153 18.01 -0.82 -9.60
CA VAL A 153 16.87 -1.64 -10.04
C VAL A 153 15.57 -0.83 -10.04
N LYS A 154 15.38 0.03 -9.04
CA LYS A 154 14.24 0.96 -8.99
C LYS A 154 14.24 1.89 -10.21
N ASP A 155 15.37 2.52 -10.52
CA ASP A 155 15.49 3.44 -11.65
C ASP A 155 15.24 2.73 -12.99
N GLU A 156 15.70 1.48 -13.15
CA GLU A 156 15.41 0.65 -14.33
C GLU A 156 13.91 0.37 -14.49
N ILE A 157 13.22 0.03 -13.39
CA ILE A 157 11.78 -0.20 -13.39
C ILE A 157 11.01 1.09 -13.71
N GLU A 158 11.41 2.22 -13.12
CA GLU A 158 10.78 3.52 -13.39
C GLU A 158 10.90 3.91 -14.87
N ASN A 159 12.07 3.70 -15.47
CA ASN A 159 12.26 3.91 -16.91
C ASN A 159 11.37 2.99 -17.76
N HIS A 160 11.21 1.72 -17.37
CA HIS A 160 10.33 0.80 -18.09
C HIS A 160 8.85 1.20 -17.97
N CYS A 161 8.41 1.62 -16.78
CA CYS A 161 7.07 2.14 -16.56
C CYS A 161 6.78 3.35 -17.44
N HIS A 162 7.70 4.33 -17.50
CA HIS A 162 7.53 5.51 -18.35
C HIS A 162 7.44 5.17 -19.83
N GLU A 163 8.20 4.18 -20.32
CA GLU A 163 8.11 3.74 -21.71
C GLU A 163 6.78 3.02 -22.00
N LEU A 164 6.28 2.21 -21.08
CA LEU A 164 4.96 1.59 -21.21
C LEU A 164 3.83 2.63 -21.20
N ASP A 165 3.88 3.62 -20.32
CA ASP A 165 2.91 4.72 -20.27
C ASP A 165 2.90 5.51 -21.60
N ARG A 166 4.08 5.76 -22.18
CA ARG A 166 4.22 6.39 -23.49
C ARG A 166 3.57 5.55 -24.59
N GLN A 167 3.79 4.24 -24.59
CA GLN A 167 3.17 3.34 -25.57
C GLN A 167 1.65 3.28 -25.43
N ILE A 168 1.14 3.22 -24.19
CA ILE A 168 -0.30 3.26 -23.91
C ILE A 168 -0.91 4.55 -24.44
N ALA A 169 -0.27 5.70 -24.20
CA ALA A 169 -0.77 7.00 -24.68
C ALA A 169 -0.84 7.06 -26.22
N VAL A 170 0.17 6.53 -26.93
CA VAL A 170 0.14 6.45 -28.40
C VAL A 170 -1.01 5.56 -28.88
N LEU A 171 -1.13 4.35 -28.34
CA LEU A 171 -2.19 3.41 -28.71
C LEU A 171 -3.59 3.96 -28.40
N GLN A 172 -3.75 4.72 -27.32
CA GLN A 172 -5.01 5.38 -26.98
C GLN A 172 -5.38 6.45 -28.00
N ASN A 173 -4.43 7.26 -28.46
CA ASN A 173 -4.67 8.25 -29.51
C ASN A 173 -5.03 7.56 -30.83
N ASP A 174 -4.29 6.54 -31.24
CA ASP A 174 -4.58 5.77 -32.47
C ASP A 174 -5.98 5.13 -32.41
N ASN A 175 -6.39 4.62 -31.24
CA ASN A 175 -7.72 4.05 -31.05
C ASN A 175 -8.81 5.12 -31.18
N LEU A 176 -8.60 6.32 -30.63
CA LEU A 176 -9.53 7.44 -30.79
C LEU A 176 -9.65 7.86 -32.27
N ASP A 177 -8.52 7.94 -32.98
CA ASP A 177 -8.50 8.26 -34.41
C ASP A 177 -9.26 7.22 -35.23
N LEU A 178 -9.04 5.93 -34.96
CA LEU A 178 -9.77 4.84 -35.61
C LEU A 178 -11.27 4.86 -35.29
N ILE A 179 -11.66 5.13 -34.05
CA ILE A 179 -13.08 5.28 -33.66
C ILE A 179 -13.72 6.41 -34.47
N GLN A 180 -13.02 7.54 -34.62
CA GLN A 180 -13.50 8.68 -35.40
C GLN A 180 -13.62 8.34 -36.89
N GLU A 181 -12.65 7.62 -37.46
CA GLU A 181 -12.69 7.18 -38.86
C GLU A 181 -13.86 6.22 -39.11
N VAL A 182 -14.06 5.24 -38.22
CA VAL A 182 -15.19 4.31 -38.29
C VAL A 182 -16.53 5.05 -38.19
N ALA A 183 -16.66 6.05 -37.33
CA ALA A 183 -17.87 6.88 -37.23
C ALA A 183 -18.14 7.61 -38.55
N CYS A 184 -17.12 8.25 -39.13
CA CYS A 184 -17.24 9.01 -40.39
C CYS A 184 -17.60 8.09 -41.58
N LEU A 185 -16.99 6.91 -41.66
CA LEU A 185 -17.32 5.92 -42.69
C LEU A 185 -18.74 5.39 -42.55
N ASN A 186 -19.20 5.12 -41.33
CA ASN A 186 -20.57 4.70 -41.07
C ASN A 186 -21.59 5.78 -41.45
N GLU A 187 -21.33 7.05 -41.14
CA GLU A 187 -22.19 8.16 -41.60
C GLU A 187 -22.25 8.21 -43.13
N ARG A 188 -21.12 7.99 -43.81
CA ARG A 188 -21.07 7.97 -45.27
C ARG A 188 -21.87 6.80 -45.86
N ILE A 189 -21.79 5.62 -45.25
CA ILE A 189 -22.62 4.45 -45.63
C ILE A 189 -24.10 4.78 -45.46
N GLN A 190 -24.50 5.35 -44.32
CA GLN A 190 -25.90 5.73 -44.08
C GLN A 190 -26.40 6.77 -45.11
N GLN A 191 -25.54 7.71 -45.52
CA GLN A 191 -25.89 8.67 -46.58
C GLN A 191 -26.14 7.97 -47.92
N TYR A 192 -25.30 7.01 -48.30
CA TYR A 192 -25.50 6.21 -49.51
C TYR A 192 -26.78 5.39 -49.46
N GLU A 193 -27.09 4.74 -48.33
CA GLU A 193 -28.32 3.98 -48.15
C GLU A 193 -29.56 4.88 -48.25
N ARG A 194 -29.53 6.07 -47.64
CA ARG A 194 -30.62 7.05 -47.75
C ARG A 194 -30.82 7.52 -49.19
N ALA A 195 -29.73 7.82 -49.90
CA ALA A 195 -29.80 8.25 -51.30
C ALA A 195 -30.39 7.16 -52.19
N LYS A 196 -29.94 5.91 -52.02
CA LYS A 196 -30.46 4.75 -52.75
C LYS A 196 -31.96 4.53 -52.49
N ASN A 197 -32.39 4.57 -51.23
CA ASN A 197 -33.80 4.41 -50.88
C ASN A 197 -34.68 5.54 -51.43
N ALA A 198 -34.17 6.77 -51.45
CA ALA A 198 -34.87 7.90 -52.04
C ALA A 198 -35.00 7.76 -53.57
N GLU A 199 -33.97 7.25 -54.24
CA GLU A 199 -34.01 6.96 -55.67
C GLU A 199 -35.05 5.87 -55.98
N GLU A 200 -35.03 4.75 -55.26
CA GLU A 200 -36.01 3.66 -55.38
C GLU A 200 -37.45 4.17 -55.14
N ALA A 201 -37.67 4.97 -54.10
CA ALA A 201 -38.97 5.57 -53.84
C ALA A 201 -39.44 6.52 -54.97
N SER A 202 -38.51 7.28 -55.56
CA SER A 202 -38.79 8.16 -56.69
C SER A 202 -39.21 7.37 -57.93
N TYR A 203 -38.50 6.28 -58.27
CA TYR A 203 -38.86 5.39 -59.38
C TYR A 203 -40.25 4.74 -59.17
N ILE A 204 -40.53 4.27 -57.95
CA ILE A 204 -41.85 3.69 -57.61
C ILE A 204 -42.95 4.74 -57.77
N CYS A 205 -42.75 5.96 -57.24
CA CYS A 205 -43.71 7.05 -57.35
C CYS A 205 -43.98 7.41 -58.83
N PHE A 206 -42.91 7.54 -59.64
CA PHE A 206 -43.04 7.81 -61.06
C PHE A 206 -43.82 6.72 -61.79
N ASN A 207 -43.51 5.44 -61.56
CA ASN A 207 -44.21 4.32 -62.18
C ASN A 207 -45.68 4.26 -61.76
N ASN A 208 -46.00 4.49 -60.49
CA ASN A 208 -47.38 4.54 -60.01
C ASN A 208 -48.16 5.67 -60.67
N LEU A 209 -47.57 6.86 -60.81
CA LEU A 209 -48.20 7.99 -61.48
C LEU A 209 -48.43 7.71 -62.98
N GLN A 210 -47.46 7.08 -63.65
CA GLN A 210 -47.61 6.65 -65.04
C GLN A 210 -48.72 5.60 -65.19
N GLN A 211 -48.78 4.59 -64.31
CA GLN A 211 -49.85 3.60 -64.31
C GLN A 211 -51.22 4.24 -64.09
N GLN A 212 -51.33 5.18 -63.15
CA GLN A 212 -52.58 5.90 -62.91
C GLN A 212 -53.03 6.69 -64.15
N ARG A 213 -52.08 7.30 -64.86
CA ARG A 213 -52.36 8.02 -66.12
C ARG A 213 -52.82 7.08 -67.23
N ILE A 214 -52.16 5.93 -67.38
CA ILE A 214 -52.55 4.89 -68.34
C ILE A 214 -53.97 4.37 -68.03
N GLN A 215 -54.27 4.08 -66.76
CA GLN A 215 -55.59 3.62 -66.35
C GLN A 215 -56.67 4.64 -66.69
N SER A 216 -56.44 5.93 -66.37
CA SER A 216 -57.39 7.00 -66.71
C SER A 216 -57.65 7.09 -68.22
N GLN A 217 -56.63 6.91 -69.04
CA GLN A 217 -56.79 6.92 -70.51
C GLN A 217 -57.52 5.67 -71.01
N GLN A 218 -57.29 4.51 -70.40
CA GLN A 218 -58.02 3.27 -70.72
C GLN A 218 -59.50 3.36 -70.36
N ASP A 219 -59.82 3.98 -69.22
CA ASP A 219 -61.21 4.19 -68.80
C ASP A 219 -61.92 5.15 -69.78
N GLU A 220 -61.28 6.25 -70.19
CA GLU A 220 -61.82 7.19 -71.18
C GLU A 220 -62.03 6.53 -72.56
N ILE A 221 -61.09 5.68 -73.00
CA ILE A 221 -61.25 4.91 -74.24
C ILE A 221 -62.44 3.95 -74.12
N SER A 222 -62.58 3.25 -72.99
CA SER A 222 -63.69 2.31 -72.76
C SER A 222 -65.04 3.03 -72.80
N GLU A 223 -65.14 4.21 -72.19
CA GLU A 223 -66.35 5.05 -72.27
C GLU A 223 -66.64 5.47 -73.73
N LEU A 224 -65.61 5.92 -74.46
CA LEU A 224 -65.76 6.30 -75.86
C LEU A 224 -66.18 5.11 -76.74
N GLU A 225 -65.64 3.91 -76.50
CA GLU A 225 -66.02 2.68 -77.20
C GLU A 225 -67.50 2.34 -76.98
N ILE A 226 -67.99 2.46 -75.75
CA ILE A 226 -69.42 2.29 -75.43
C ILE A 226 -70.25 3.30 -76.22
N THR A 227 -69.89 4.59 -76.17
CA THR A 227 -70.65 5.62 -76.91
C THR A 227 -70.63 5.37 -78.41
N LEU A 228 -69.50 4.93 -78.96
CA LEU A 228 -69.35 4.61 -80.37
C LEU A 228 -70.21 3.40 -80.76
N GLN A 229 -70.28 2.38 -79.90
CA GLN A 229 -71.15 1.22 -80.09
C GLN A 229 -72.63 1.60 -80.07
N ASP A 230 -73.04 2.52 -79.17
CA ASP A 230 -74.39 3.08 -79.16
C ASP A 230 -74.71 3.86 -80.45
N TYR A 231 -73.76 4.66 -80.96
CA TYR A 231 -73.93 5.36 -82.23
C TYR A 231 -74.02 4.40 -83.43
N ARG A 232 -73.22 3.33 -83.46
CA ARG A 232 -73.31 2.28 -84.50
C ARG A 232 -74.68 1.61 -84.50
N ALA A 233 -75.16 1.20 -83.32
CA ALA A 233 -76.49 0.60 -83.20
C ALA A 233 -77.61 1.54 -83.70
N LYS A 234 -77.52 2.84 -83.40
CA LYS A 234 -78.46 3.84 -83.93
C LYS A 234 -78.41 3.97 -85.46
N LEU A 235 -77.22 3.94 -86.05
CA LEU A 235 -77.05 3.99 -87.50
C LEU A 235 -77.64 2.76 -88.18
N ASP A 236 -77.47 1.57 -87.60
CA ASP A 236 -78.04 0.32 -88.12
C ASP A 236 -79.59 0.37 -88.12
N ILE A 237 -80.19 0.84 -87.01
CA ILE A 237 -81.65 1.03 -86.92
C ILE A 237 -82.14 1.99 -88.01
N LEU A 238 -81.51 3.16 -88.15
CA LEU A 238 -81.89 4.16 -89.17
C LEU A 238 -81.69 3.63 -90.60
N HIS A 239 -80.69 2.78 -90.82
CA HIS A 239 -80.44 2.16 -92.11
C HIS A 239 -81.52 1.14 -92.46
N ASP A 240 -81.95 0.32 -91.50
CA ASP A 240 -83.05 -0.63 -91.66
C ASP A 240 -84.40 0.09 -91.87
N GLU A 241 -84.68 1.16 -91.13
CA GLU A 241 -85.86 2.01 -91.36
C GLU A 241 -85.87 2.61 -92.77
N ASN A 242 -84.74 3.15 -93.24
CA ASN A 242 -84.63 3.66 -94.61
C ASN A 242 -84.88 2.54 -95.64
N LYS A 243 -84.33 1.33 -95.44
CA LYS A 243 -84.59 0.18 -96.31
C LYS A 243 -86.07 -0.18 -96.35
N GLU A 244 -86.76 -0.16 -95.21
CA GLU A 244 -88.22 -0.40 -95.18
C GLU A 244 -88.99 0.70 -95.90
N LEU A 245 -88.61 1.97 -95.71
CA LEU A 245 -89.22 3.10 -96.41
C LEU A 245 -89.04 2.98 -97.92
N PHE A 246 -87.84 2.64 -98.40
CA PHE A 246 -87.60 2.37 -99.82
C PHE A 246 -88.50 1.27 -100.37
N LYS A 247 -88.65 0.14 -99.66
CA LYS A 247 -89.56 -0.94 -100.07
C LYS A 247 -91.03 -0.51 -100.14
N LYS A 248 -91.47 0.41 -99.27
CA LYS A 248 -92.84 0.98 -99.28
C LYS A 248 -93.07 1.97 -100.42
N VAL A 249 -92.02 2.60 -100.95
CA VAL A 249 -92.10 3.51 -102.10
C VAL A 249 -92.13 2.73 -103.42
N ASP A 250 -91.55 1.54 -103.47
CA ASP A 250 -91.49 0.66 -104.65
C ASP A 250 -92.65 -0.37 -104.75
N SER A 251 -93.64 -0.33 -103.84
CA SER A 251 -94.86 -1.19 -103.85
C SER A 251 -96.11 -0.38 -104.19
#